data_AF-A0A354X7V9-F1
#
_entry.id   AF-A0A354X7V9-F1
#
_cell.length_a   1.000
_cell.length_b   1.000
_cell.length_c   1.000
_cell.angle_alpha   90.00
_cell.angle_beta   90.00
_cell.angle_gamma   90.00
#
_symmetry.space_group_name_H-M   'P 1'
#
loop_
_entity.id
_entity.type
_entity.pdbx_description
1 polymer ?
#
loop_
_entity_poly.entity_id
_entity_poly.type
_entity_poly.pdbx_seq_one_letter_code
_entity_poly.pdbx_strand_id
1 'polypeptide(L)'
;KIDPTRIRVAEFMQVKGCPLGAALRKRIRREGGLNKEFLCVYSDELLQNKGQNTSCGTEKCLCPKAVEGPGDPDLANHEWCSQKARINGTSSYIPAMFGMTIASLVVMDIDKQAMKQPTLCEKASVSHP
;
A
#
# COMPACT_ATOMS: atom_id res chain seq x y z
N LYS A 1 -5.31 8.73 0.45
CA LYS A 1 -6.45 8.05 1.12
C LYS A 1 -7.07 9.07 2.06
N ILE A 2 -8.39 9.07 2.21
CA ILE A 2 -9.13 10.12 2.91
C ILE A 2 -10.15 9.52 3.87
N ASP A 3 -10.79 8.41 3.51
CA ASP A 3 -11.89 7.85 4.30
C ASP A 3 -11.36 6.83 5.32
N PRO A 4 -11.34 7.16 6.63
CA PRO A 4 -10.87 6.22 7.64
C PRO A 4 -11.77 5.01 7.83
N THR A 5 -13.05 5.09 7.45
CA THR A 5 -14.01 3.99 7.60
C THR A 5 -13.74 2.84 6.62
N ARG A 6 -12.93 3.11 5.59
CA ARG A 6 -12.52 2.14 4.57
C ARG A 6 -11.21 1.42 4.89
N ILE A 7 -10.67 1.60 6.09
CA ILE A 7 -9.52 0.82 6.58
C ILE A 7 -9.99 -0.60 6.90
N ARG A 8 -9.35 -1.60 6.30
CA ARG A 8 -9.67 -3.02 6.43
C ARG A 8 -8.41 -3.83 6.67
N VAL A 9 -8.60 -5.02 7.23
CA VAL A 9 -7.54 -6.01 7.46
C VAL A 9 -7.87 -7.25 6.64
N ALA A 10 -6.91 -7.74 5.86
CA ALA A 10 -7.03 -9.01 5.13
C ALA A 10 -5.66 -9.68 4.98
N GLU A 11 -5.65 -10.94 4.57
CA GLU A 11 -4.45 -11.64 4.15
C GLU A 11 -3.84 -10.94 2.92
N PHE A 12 -2.51 -10.80 2.90
CA PHE A 12 -1.81 -9.90 1.98
C PHE A 12 -2.06 -10.21 0.49
N MET A 13 -2.23 -11.47 0.10
CA MET A 13 -2.56 -11.82 -1.29
C MET A 13 -3.96 -11.37 -1.71
N GLN A 14 -4.89 -11.18 -0.76
CA GLN A 14 -6.28 -10.78 -1.01
C GLN A 14 -6.50 -9.27 -1.00
N VAL A 15 -5.50 -8.47 -0.64
CA VAL A 15 -5.59 -7.00 -0.58
C VAL A 15 -5.96 -6.38 -1.94
N LYS A 16 -6.98 -5.52 -1.99
CA LYS A 16 -7.45 -4.84 -3.21
C LYS A 16 -7.33 -3.32 -3.09
N GLY A 17 -7.40 -2.59 -4.20
CA GLY A 17 -7.44 -1.11 -4.18
C GLY A 17 -6.16 -0.41 -3.70
N CYS A 18 -5.02 -1.11 -3.73
CA CYS A 18 -3.72 -0.57 -3.34
C CYS A 18 -2.68 -0.79 -4.46
N PRO A 19 -2.29 0.27 -5.20
CA PRO A 19 -1.26 0.16 -6.24
C PRO A 19 0.08 -0.37 -5.73
N LEU A 20 0.49 0.07 -4.54
CA LEU A 20 1.68 -0.43 -3.85
C LEU A 20 1.54 -1.93 -3.54
N GLY A 21 0.39 -2.34 -2.99
CA GLY A 21 0.10 -3.75 -2.72
C GLY A 21 0.13 -4.61 -3.99
N ALA A 22 -0.39 -4.12 -5.11
CA ALA A 22 -0.34 -4.81 -6.39
C ALA A 22 1.11 -4.96 -6.91
N ALA A 23 1.92 -3.91 -6.82
CA ALA A 23 3.33 -3.94 -7.19
C ALA A 23 4.12 -4.93 -6.33
N LEU A 24 3.90 -4.91 -5.00
CA LEU A 24 4.53 -5.84 -4.07
C LEU A 24 4.12 -7.28 -4.34
N ARG A 25 2.82 -7.59 -4.58
CA ARG A 25 2.39 -8.94 -4.95
C ARG A 25 3.05 -9.43 -6.23
N LYS A 26 3.18 -8.57 -7.24
CA LYS A 26 3.87 -8.91 -8.50
C LYS A 26 5.34 -9.25 -8.25
N ARG A 27 6.01 -8.46 -7.39
CA ARG A 27 7.41 -8.70 -7.00
C ARG A 27 7.56 -10.00 -6.22
N ILE A 28 6.75 -10.22 -5.21
CA ILE A 28 6.76 -11.42 -4.36
C ILE A 28 6.53 -12.68 -5.19
N ARG A 29 5.57 -12.68 -6.13
CA ARG A 29 5.34 -13.82 -7.03
C ARG A 29 6.56 -14.12 -7.92
N ARG A 30 7.30 -13.09 -8.34
CA ARG A 30 8.52 -13.24 -9.13
C ARG A 30 9.67 -13.78 -8.28
N GLU A 31 9.74 -13.41 -7.00
CA GLU A 31 10.79 -13.83 -6.06
C GLU A 31 10.53 -15.22 -5.45
N GLY A 32 9.49 -15.95 -5.89
CA GLY A 32 9.20 -17.32 -5.44
C GLY A 32 7.98 -17.46 -4.53
N GLY A 33 7.23 -16.38 -4.30
CA GLY A 33 6.00 -16.39 -3.50
C GLY A 33 6.23 -16.07 -2.01
N LEU A 34 5.22 -16.33 -1.19
CA LEU A 34 5.31 -16.16 0.26
C LEU A 34 5.55 -17.50 0.94
N ASN A 35 6.50 -17.53 1.86
CA ASN A 35 6.72 -18.67 2.75
C ASN A 35 5.66 -18.75 3.86
N LYS A 36 5.09 -17.61 4.25
CA LYS A 36 4.06 -17.50 5.28
C LYS A 36 3.08 -16.39 4.94
N GLU A 37 1.80 -16.68 5.15
CA GLU A 37 0.74 -15.70 5.04
C GLU A 37 0.82 -14.69 6.19
N PHE A 38 0.55 -13.42 5.88
CA PHE A 38 0.52 -12.36 6.88
C PHE A 38 -0.64 -11.41 6.62
N LEU A 39 -1.11 -10.79 7.69
CA LEU A 39 -2.17 -9.80 7.64
C LEU A 39 -1.62 -8.44 7.18
N CYS A 40 -2.41 -7.74 6.38
CA CYS A 40 -2.09 -6.42 5.88
C CYS A 40 -3.28 -5.48 6.12
N VAL A 41 -2.97 -4.31 6.68
CA VAL A 41 -3.92 -3.21 6.83
C VAL A 41 -3.90 -2.38 5.55
N TYR A 42 -5.06 -2.23 4.91
CA TYR A 42 -5.21 -1.54 3.64
C TYR A 42 -6.50 -0.72 3.62
N SER A 43 -6.62 0.18 2.64
CA SER A 43 -7.90 0.80 2.30
C SER A 43 -8.23 0.48 0.85
N ASP A 44 -9.51 0.27 0.53
CA ASP A 44 -9.98 -0.05 -0.82
C ASP A 44 -10.19 1.20 -1.71
N GLU A 45 -9.98 2.40 -1.18
CA GLU A 45 -10.16 3.65 -1.93
C GLU A 45 -9.19 3.75 -3.12
N LEU A 46 -9.72 3.88 -4.33
CA LEU A 46 -8.89 4.15 -5.50
C LEU A 46 -8.91 5.64 -5.80
N LEU A 47 -7.86 6.36 -5.38
CA LEU A 47 -7.69 7.75 -5.80
C LEU A 47 -7.04 7.79 -7.18
N GLN A 48 -7.72 8.41 -8.13
CA GLN A 48 -7.16 8.72 -9.44
C GLN A 48 -5.95 9.64 -9.27
N ASN A 49 -4.88 9.37 -10.03
CA ASN A 49 -3.76 10.29 -10.09
C ASN A 49 -4.22 11.56 -10.82
N LYS A 50 -4.34 12.68 -10.08
CA LYS A 50 -4.68 13.99 -10.66
C LYS A 50 -3.49 14.68 -11.32
N GLY A 51 -2.43 13.94 -11.63
CA GLY A 51 -1.19 14.40 -12.23
C GLY A 51 -1.28 14.72 -13.72
N GLN A 52 -2.33 15.41 -14.14
CA GLN A 52 -2.27 16.11 -15.42
C GLN A 52 -1.33 17.29 -15.26
N ASN A 53 -0.29 17.33 -16.09
CA ASN A 53 0.59 18.47 -16.16
C ASN A 53 -0.11 19.55 -16.99
N THR A 54 -0.63 20.59 -16.34
CA THR A 54 -1.39 21.67 -17.02
C THR A 54 -0.54 22.48 -18.00
N SER A 55 0.79 22.25 -18.04
CA SER A 55 1.70 22.92 -18.97
C SER A 55 1.90 22.17 -20.29
N CYS A 56 1.57 20.87 -20.37
CA CYS A 56 1.70 20.12 -21.62
C CYS A 56 0.66 20.58 -22.65
N GLY A 57 1.06 20.65 -23.93
CA GLY A 57 0.29 21.29 -25.01
C GLY A 57 0.39 22.82 -25.08
N THR A 58 0.57 23.55 -23.96
CA THR A 58 0.70 25.02 -23.97
C THR A 58 2.10 25.51 -24.35
N GLU A 59 2.21 26.78 -24.79
CA GLU A 59 3.48 27.46 -25.10
C GLU A 59 4.44 27.59 -23.89
N LYS A 60 3.96 27.29 -22.68
CA LYS A 60 4.74 27.31 -21.42
C LYS A 60 5.39 25.97 -21.05
N CYS A 61 5.23 24.91 -21.84
CA CYS A 61 5.95 23.63 -21.67
C CYS A 61 7.43 23.83 -22.03
N LEU A 62 8.38 23.42 -21.18
CA LEU A 62 9.82 23.34 -21.53
C LEU A 62 10.16 22.14 -22.43
N CYS A 63 9.16 21.52 -23.02
CA CYS A 63 9.24 20.30 -23.80
C CYS A 63 9.66 20.71 -25.21
N PRO A 64 10.76 20.18 -25.78
CA PRO A 64 11.18 20.55 -27.13
C PRO A 64 10.10 20.10 -28.11
N LYS A 65 9.33 21.05 -28.65
CA LYS A 65 8.38 20.84 -29.75
C LYS A 65 9.16 20.81 -31.06
N ALA A 66 10.02 19.81 -31.23
CA ALA A 66 10.80 19.65 -32.45
C ALA A 66 9.86 19.09 -33.54
N VAL A 67 9.58 19.91 -34.55
CA VAL A 67 8.78 19.50 -35.73
C VAL A 67 9.59 18.54 -36.61
N GLU A 68 10.93 18.64 -36.56
CA GLU A 68 11.87 17.79 -37.27
C GLU A 68 13.01 17.40 -36.33
N GLY A 69 13.26 16.10 -36.19
CA GLY A 69 14.34 15.55 -35.40
C GLY A 69 14.80 14.20 -35.98
N PRO A 70 16.07 13.79 -35.80
CA PRO A 70 16.54 12.50 -36.29
C PRO A 70 15.84 11.38 -35.52
N GLY A 71 15.10 10.51 -36.23
CA GLY A 71 14.36 9.39 -35.62
C GLY A 71 12.98 9.20 -36.25
N ASP A 72 12.13 8.44 -35.56
CA ASP A 72 10.75 8.20 -35.95
C ASP A 72 9.90 9.48 -35.75
N PRO A 73 9.30 10.06 -36.81
CA PRO A 73 8.54 11.30 -36.73
C PRO A 73 7.32 11.23 -35.81
N ASP A 74 6.75 10.03 -35.58
CA ASP A 74 5.61 9.86 -34.66
C ASP A 74 6.01 9.97 -33.18
N LEU A 75 7.30 9.78 -32.87
CA LEU A 75 7.87 9.88 -31.52
C LEU A 75 8.51 11.25 -31.24
N ALA A 76 8.73 12.07 -32.27
CA ALA A 76 9.34 13.40 -32.15
C ALA A 76 8.52 14.36 -31.24
N ASN A 77 7.21 14.14 -31.17
CA ASN A 77 6.27 14.89 -30.33
C ASN A 77 5.77 14.11 -29.10
N HIS A 78 6.39 12.97 -28.77
CA HIS A 78 5.93 12.16 -27.63
C HIS A 78 6.10 12.94 -26.33
N GLU A 79 5.00 13.49 -25.82
CA GLU A 79 4.94 14.28 -24.59
C GLU A 79 5.22 13.41 -23.35
N TRP A 80 6.51 13.14 -23.12
CA TRP A 80 7.00 12.48 -21.90
C TRP A 80 6.57 13.21 -20.61
N CYS A 81 6.21 14.49 -20.72
CA CYS A 81 5.80 15.36 -19.62
C CYS A 81 4.30 15.32 -19.24
N SER A 82 3.42 14.66 -20.01
CA SER A 82 1.95 14.75 -19.81
C SER A 82 1.39 13.88 -18.70
N GLN A 83 2.05 12.76 -18.39
CA GLN A 83 1.55 11.75 -17.45
C GLN A 83 2.52 11.49 -16.29
N LYS A 84 3.21 12.53 -15.82
CA LYS A 84 4.11 12.36 -14.68
C LYS A 84 3.28 11.98 -13.45
N ALA A 85 3.53 10.79 -12.93
CA ALA A 85 2.89 10.31 -11.71
C ALA A 85 3.19 11.30 -10.57
N ARG A 86 2.18 12.07 -10.15
CA ARG A 86 2.28 12.86 -8.92
C ARG A 86 2.17 11.91 -7.73
N ILE A 87 3.02 12.11 -6.73
CA ILE A 87 2.85 11.49 -5.42
C ILE A 87 1.60 12.13 -4.81
N ASN A 88 0.50 11.38 -4.80
CA ASN A 88 -0.71 11.82 -4.11
C ASN A 88 -0.36 12.03 -2.64
N GLY A 89 -0.50 13.25 -2.14
CA GLY A 89 -0.26 13.55 -0.73
C GLY A 89 -1.08 12.65 0.19
N THR A 90 -0.60 12.44 1.41
CA THR A 90 -1.34 11.72 2.44
C THR A 90 -1.98 12.71 3.42
N SER A 91 -3.16 12.39 3.93
CA SER A 91 -3.75 13.16 5.03
C SER A 91 -3.15 12.68 6.36
N SER A 92 -2.84 13.60 7.27
CA SER A 92 -2.03 13.32 8.47
C SER A 92 -2.64 12.24 9.38
N TYR A 93 -3.97 12.13 9.47
CA TYR A 93 -4.65 11.16 10.33
C TYR A 93 -4.64 9.73 9.78
N ILE A 94 -4.56 9.56 8.47
CA ILE A 94 -4.64 8.23 7.85
C ILE A 94 -3.47 7.33 8.30
N PRO A 95 -2.18 7.71 8.16
CA PRO A 95 -1.07 6.89 8.62
C PRO A 95 -1.16 6.51 10.11
N ALA A 96 -1.63 7.44 10.95
CA ALA A 96 -1.83 7.19 12.37
C ALA A 96 -2.86 6.09 12.61
N MET A 97 -4.01 6.12 11.92
CA MET A 97 -5.04 5.09 12.04
C MET A 97 -4.56 3.72 11.53
N PHE A 98 -3.80 3.68 10.45
CA PHE A 98 -3.18 2.45 9.97
C PHE A 98 -2.25 1.85 11.04
N GLY A 99 -1.41 2.68 11.66
CA GLY A 99 -0.51 2.27 12.75
C GLY A 99 -1.27 1.75 13.98
N MET A 100 -2.29 2.48 14.43
CA MET A 100 -3.14 2.05 15.55
C MET A 100 -3.88 0.75 15.25
N THR A 101 -4.33 0.55 14.01
CA THR A 101 -4.96 -0.71 13.58
C THR A 101 -3.99 -1.88 13.69
N ILE A 102 -2.74 -1.71 13.23
CA ILE A 102 -1.70 -2.74 13.34
C ILE A 102 -1.42 -3.04 14.81
N ALA A 103 -1.25 -2.02 15.64
CA ALA A 103 -1.02 -2.20 17.08
C ALA A 103 -2.15 -2.97 17.75
N SER A 104 -3.41 -2.64 17.42
CA SER A 104 -4.58 -3.35 17.92
C SER A 104 -4.58 -4.82 17.54
N LEU A 105 -4.18 -5.17 16.30
CA LEU A 105 -4.10 -6.57 15.86
C LEU A 105 -3.07 -7.36 16.69
N VAL A 106 -1.92 -6.76 16.99
CA VAL A 106 -0.88 -7.39 17.79
C VAL A 106 -1.34 -7.61 19.23
N VAL A 107 -1.95 -6.60 19.85
CA VAL A 107 -2.47 -6.70 21.23
C VAL A 107 -3.54 -7.79 21.32
N MET A 108 -4.48 -7.85 20.36
CA MET A 108 -5.51 -8.89 20.31
C MET A 108 -4.90 -10.29 20.12
N ASP A 109 -3.81 -10.41 19.38
CA ASP A 109 -3.13 -11.69 19.20
C ASP A 109 -2.44 -12.15 20.49
N ILE A 110 -1.77 -11.23 21.19
CA ILE A 110 -1.16 -11.51 22.50
C ILE A 110 -2.22 -11.95 23.51
N ASP A 111 -3.34 -11.24 23.58
CA ASP A 111 -4.45 -11.57 24.49
C ASP A 111 -5.03 -12.98 24.19
N LYS A 112 -5.26 -13.29 22.91
CA LYS A 112 -5.68 -14.63 22.47
C LYS A 112 -4.67 -15.72 22.82
N GLN A 113 -3.37 -15.44 22.73
CA GLN A 113 -2.33 -16.39 23.11
C GLN A 113 -2.31 -16.60 24.63
N ALA A 114 -2.50 -15.53 25.42
CA ALA A 114 -2.59 -15.60 26.88
C ALA A 114 -3.79 -16.45 27.34
N MET A 115 -4.96 -16.28 26.71
CA MET A 115 -6.15 -17.09 27.02
C MET A 115 -6.01 -18.58 26.65
N LYS A 116 -5.15 -18.93 25.68
CA LYS A 116 -4.92 -20.31 25.26
C LYS A 116 -3.94 -21.07 26.16
N GLN A 117 -3.19 -20.39 27.02
CA GLN A 117 -2.34 -21.06 27.99
C GLN A 117 -3.22 -21.53 29.16
N PRO A 118 -3.40 -22.85 29.39
CA PRO A 118 -3.99 -23.30 30.64
C PRO A 118 -3.11 -22.77 31.77
N THR A 119 -3.74 -22.07 32.69
CA THR A 119 -3.12 -21.37 33.82
C THR A 119 -2.05 -22.25 34.48
N LEU A 120 -0.79 -21.82 34.38
CA LEU A 120 0.35 -22.39 35.10
C LEU A 120 0.16 -22.39 36.63
N CYS A 121 -0.87 -21.71 37.15
CA CYS A 121 -1.25 -21.72 38.58
C CYS A 121 -1.88 -23.04 39.06
N GLU A 122 -2.43 -23.90 38.20
CA GLU A 122 -3.07 -25.15 38.67
C GLU A 122 -2.08 -26.31 38.83
N LYS A 123 -0.87 -26.18 38.28
CA LYS A 123 0.19 -27.21 38.41
C LYS A 123 1.03 -27.07 39.68
N ALA A 124 0.84 -26.00 40.45
CA ALA A 124 1.59 -25.75 41.69
C ALA A 124 0.92 -26.32 42.95
N SER A 125 -0.33 -26.80 42.87
CA SER A 125 -1.10 -27.27 44.04
C SER A 125 -1.20 -28.80 44.21
N VAL A 126 -0.52 -29.61 43.38
CA VAL A 126 -0.58 -31.10 43.45
C VAL A 126 0.79 -31.74 43.71
N SER A 127 1.68 -31.03 44.40
CA SER A 127 2.96 -31.62 44.82
C SER A 127 3.31 -31.22 46.25
N HIS A 128 2.50 -31.65 47.23
CA HIS A 128 2.95 -31.77 48.61
C HIS A 128 2.72 -33.23 49.07
N PRO A 129 3.70 -33.82 49.78
CA PRO A 129 3.77 -35.25 50.10
C PRO A 129 2.73 -35.72 51.13
#